data_AF-A0A522QB44-F1
#
_entry.id   AF-A0A522QB44-F1
#
_cell.length_a   1.000
_cell.length_b   1.000
_cell.length_c   1.000
_cell.angle_alpha   90.00
_cell.angle_beta   90.00
_cell.angle_gamma   90.00
#
_symmetry.space_group_name_H-M   'P 1'
#
loop_
_entity.id
_entity.type
_entity.pdbx_description
1 polymer ?
#
loop_
_entity_poly.entity_id
_entity_poly.type
_entity_poly.pdbx_seq_one_letter_code
_entity_poly.pdbx_strand_id
1 'polypeptide(L)'
;RNLIRYGGLRADRDVLQFDCALSYGLVEYLRTLEMLDAHGWPAQRCIPHGGHQLSLHIAAGLGLGGNESYPDLFQPTGGFPDEVQVIDGHVTLPEIPGIGFEAKADLFAVMSALAPEASS
;
A
#
# COMPACT_ATOMS: atom_id res chain seq x y z
N ARG A 1 -14.44 -12.69 -0.17
CA ARG A 1 -14.94 -13.96 0.43
C ARG A 1 -14.75 -15.18 -0.48
N ASN A 2 -15.13 -15.14 -1.76
CA ASN A 2 -15.10 -16.34 -2.62
C ASN A 2 -13.71 -16.98 -2.77
N LEU A 3 -12.68 -16.17 -3.01
CA LEU A 3 -11.29 -16.68 -3.14
C LEU A 3 -10.87 -17.50 -1.92
N ILE A 4 -11.17 -17.02 -0.72
CA ILE A 4 -10.77 -17.68 0.53
C ILE A 4 -11.56 -18.98 0.76
N ARG A 5 -12.84 -19.02 0.38
CA ARG A 5 -13.69 -20.20 0.57
C ARG A 5 -13.45 -21.30 -0.46
N TYR A 6 -13.14 -20.92 -1.69
CA TYR A 6 -13.20 -21.83 -2.84
C TYR A 6 -11.90 -21.90 -3.63
N GLY A 7 -10.92 -21.04 -3.35
CA GLY A 7 -9.67 -20.97 -4.10
C GLY A 7 -8.63 -22.02 -3.73
N GLY A 8 -8.83 -22.79 -2.66
CA GLY A 8 -7.87 -23.82 -2.22
C GLY A 8 -6.51 -23.27 -1.79
N LEU A 9 -6.44 -21.98 -1.46
CA LEU A 9 -5.22 -21.32 -0.97
C LEU A 9 -4.89 -21.75 0.47
N ARG A 10 -3.63 -21.60 0.84
CA ARG A 10 -3.03 -22.15 2.05
C ARG A 10 -2.48 -21.01 2.91
N ALA A 11 -3.15 -20.76 4.04
CA ALA A 11 -2.89 -19.60 4.91
C ALA A 11 -1.48 -19.60 5.53
N ASP A 12 -0.79 -20.73 5.54
CA ASP A 12 0.57 -20.89 6.08
C ASP A 12 1.66 -20.45 5.11
N ARG A 13 1.35 -20.21 3.82
CA ARG A 13 2.39 -19.89 2.81
C ARG A 13 1.97 -19.06 1.62
N ASP A 14 0.71 -19.04 1.24
CA ASP A 14 0.27 -18.31 0.05
C ASP A 14 0.07 -16.82 0.34
N VAL A 15 0.24 -15.97 -0.68
CA VAL A 15 0.17 -14.50 -0.57
C VAL A 15 -1.12 -13.99 -1.22
N LEU A 16 -1.74 -13.00 -0.59
CA LEU A 16 -2.94 -12.31 -1.08
C LEU A 16 -2.58 -10.89 -1.49
N GLN A 17 -2.92 -10.53 -2.73
CA GLN A 17 -2.47 -9.27 -3.35
C GLN A 17 -3.61 -8.25 -3.55
N PHE A 18 -4.58 -8.21 -2.64
CA PHE A 18 -5.66 -7.22 -2.72
C PHE A 18 -5.08 -5.80 -2.66
N ASP A 19 -5.51 -4.94 -3.59
CA ASP A 19 -5.09 -3.55 -3.68
C ASP A 19 -6.21 -2.63 -3.22
N CYS A 20 -5.98 -1.85 -2.16
CA CYS A 20 -6.98 -0.94 -1.63
C CYS A 20 -7.36 0.16 -2.63
N ALA A 21 -6.43 0.66 -3.44
CA ALA A 21 -6.69 1.73 -4.40
C ALA A 21 -7.66 1.28 -5.50
N LEU A 22 -7.70 -0.02 -5.79
CA LEU A 22 -8.59 -0.64 -6.79
C LEU A 22 -9.80 -1.33 -6.17
N SER A 23 -9.92 -1.35 -4.83
CA SER A 23 -10.92 -2.12 -4.10
C SER A 23 -11.66 -1.26 -3.07
N TYR A 24 -12.15 -0.09 -3.49
CA TYR A 24 -12.95 0.83 -2.67
C TYR A 24 -12.22 1.42 -1.44
N GLY A 25 -10.89 1.48 -1.48
CA GLY A 25 -10.06 2.19 -0.51
C GLY A 25 -9.83 1.44 0.81
N LEU A 26 -9.17 2.14 1.75
CA LEU A 26 -8.81 1.58 3.06
C LEU A 26 -10.03 1.08 3.85
N VAL A 27 -11.17 1.76 3.76
CA VAL A 27 -12.39 1.37 4.48
C VAL A 27 -12.83 -0.04 4.10
N GLU A 28 -12.84 -0.37 2.80
CA GLU A 28 -13.15 -1.72 2.35
C GLU A 28 -12.01 -2.71 2.59
N TYR A 29 -10.76 -2.22 2.57
CA TYR A 29 -9.62 -3.03 2.95
C TYR A 29 -9.70 -3.53 4.40
N LEU A 30 -10.18 -2.70 5.34
CA LEU A 30 -10.43 -3.11 6.73
C LEU A 30 -11.48 -4.22 6.81
N ARG A 31 -12.57 -4.13 6.03
CA ARG A 31 -13.58 -5.21 5.94
C ARG A 31 -13.00 -6.48 5.32
N THR A 32 -12.05 -6.34 4.40
CA THR A 32 -11.31 -7.46 3.82
C THR A 32 -10.44 -8.13 4.88
N LEU A 33 -9.69 -7.37 5.68
CA LEU A 33 -8.88 -7.93 6.77
C LEU A 33 -9.75 -8.61 7.84
N GLU A 34 -10.88 -8.01 8.24
CA GLU A 34 -11.84 -8.65 9.15
C GLU A 34 -12.38 -9.97 8.57
N MET A 35 -12.65 -10.00 7.26
CA MET A 35 -13.08 -11.21 6.57
C MET A 35 -11.97 -12.28 6.53
N LEU A 36 -10.71 -11.89 6.39
CA LEU A 36 -9.56 -12.80 6.42
C LEU A 36 -9.37 -13.41 7.81
N ASP A 37 -9.39 -12.58 8.85
CA ASP A 37 -9.29 -13.02 10.25
C ASP A 37 -10.37 -14.06 10.59
N ALA A 38 -11.62 -13.80 10.19
CA ALA A 38 -12.74 -14.73 10.36
C ALA A 38 -12.58 -16.07 9.61
N HIS A 39 -11.65 -16.18 8.66
CA HIS A 39 -11.31 -17.43 7.96
C HIS A 39 -9.91 -17.96 8.31
N GLY A 40 -9.29 -17.47 9.39
CA GLY A 40 -7.99 -17.94 9.88
C GLY A 40 -6.80 -17.49 9.02
N TRP A 41 -6.93 -16.38 8.29
CA TRP A 41 -5.85 -15.81 7.50
C TRP A 41 -5.19 -14.64 8.23
N PRO A 42 -3.89 -14.72 8.55
CA PRO A 42 -3.18 -13.62 9.18
C PRO A 42 -2.93 -12.48 8.20
N ALA A 43 -2.98 -11.23 8.69
CA ALA A 43 -2.78 -10.02 7.87
C ALA A 43 -1.40 -10.01 7.17
N GLN A 44 -0.40 -10.68 7.75
CA GLN A 44 0.93 -10.87 7.19
C GLN A 44 0.95 -11.65 5.87
N ARG A 45 -0.16 -12.29 5.47
CA ARG A 45 -0.29 -12.92 4.15
C ARG A 45 -0.65 -11.92 3.06
N CYS A 46 -0.98 -10.68 3.41
CA CYS A 46 -1.26 -9.64 2.45
C CYS A 46 0.03 -8.92 2.03
N ILE A 47 0.28 -8.91 0.73
CA ILE A 47 1.29 -8.05 0.10
C ILE A 47 0.54 -7.34 -1.03
N PRO A 48 -0.01 -6.14 -0.79
CA PRO A 48 -0.84 -5.45 -1.76
C PRO A 48 -0.13 -5.25 -3.10
N HIS A 49 -0.88 -5.44 -4.18
CA HIS A 49 -0.49 -4.94 -5.49
C HIS A 49 -0.47 -3.40 -5.48
N GLY A 50 0.28 -2.81 -6.41
CA GLY A 50 0.07 -1.43 -6.85
C GLY A 50 1.24 -0.48 -6.63
N GLY A 51 2.21 -0.83 -5.78
CA GLY A 51 3.48 -0.10 -5.70
C GLY A 51 3.38 1.35 -5.19
N HIS A 52 2.30 1.68 -4.48
CA HIS A 52 1.99 3.05 -4.04
C HIS A 52 2.17 3.27 -2.54
N GLN A 53 2.36 4.54 -2.15
CA GLN A 53 2.66 4.93 -0.76
C GLN A 53 1.52 4.63 0.21
N LEU A 54 0.26 4.61 -0.25
CA LEU A 54 -0.87 4.24 0.60
C LEU A 54 -0.73 2.79 1.10
N SER A 55 -0.38 1.84 0.22
CA SER A 55 -0.15 0.45 0.64
C SER A 55 1.05 0.30 1.59
N LEU A 56 2.09 1.15 1.49
CA LEU A 56 3.18 1.16 2.47
C LEU A 56 2.69 1.49 3.88
N HIS A 57 1.86 2.54 4.00
CA HIS A 57 1.28 2.94 5.28
C HIS A 57 0.33 1.89 5.84
N ILE A 58 -0.49 1.26 4.99
CA ILE A 58 -1.37 0.16 5.41
C ILE A 58 -0.52 -1.03 5.89
N ALA A 59 0.57 -1.36 5.19
CA ALA A 59 1.46 -2.43 5.57
C ALA A 59 2.10 -2.20 6.95
N ALA A 60 2.68 -1.02 7.17
CA ALA A 60 3.29 -0.66 8.45
C ALA A 60 2.28 -0.51 9.58
N GLY A 61 1.13 0.12 9.32
CA GLY A 61 0.12 0.44 10.34
C GLY A 61 -0.76 -0.74 10.75
N LEU A 62 -1.03 -1.68 9.83
CA LEU A 62 -1.92 -2.84 10.09
C LEU A 62 -1.17 -4.18 10.14
N GLY A 63 0.15 -4.17 10.02
CA GLY A 63 0.97 -5.39 10.13
C GLY A 63 0.80 -6.35 8.96
N LEU A 64 0.77 -5.83 7.72
CA LEU A 64 0.75 -6.67 6.52
C LEU A 64 2.15 -7.28 6.25
N GLY A 65 2.23 -8.17 5.27
CA GLY A 65 3.46 -8.88 4.93
C GLY A 65 4.48 -8.06 4.14
N GLY A 66 4.05 -6.96 3.53
CA GLY A 66 4.90 -6.08 2.72
C GLY A 66 4.07 -5.26 1.74
N ASN A 67 4.73 -4.70 0.73
CA ASN A 67 4.13 -3.99 -0.39
C ASN A 67 4.92 -4.29 -1.67
N GLU A 68 4.24 -4.37 -2.80
CA GLU A 68 4.92 -4.35 -4.10
C GLU A 68 5.63 -3.01 -4.33
N SER A 69 6.60 -2.97 -5.24
CA SER A 69 7.23 -1.72 -5.71
C SER A 69 7.65 -1.84 -7.17
N TYR A 70 7.55 -0.74 -7.91
CA TYR A 70 7.93 -0.64 -9.32
C TYR A 70 9.02 0.42 -9.49
N PRO A 71 10.32 0.06 -9.42
CA PRO A 71 11.40 1.05 -9.46
C PRO A 71 11.36 1.95 -10.70
N ASP A 72 11.14 1.37 -11.88
CA ASP A 72 11.30 2.04 -13.16
C ASP A 72 9.98 2.27 -13.93
N LEU A 73 8.85 1.84 -13.38
CA LEU A 73 7.54 1.89 -14.06
C LEU A 73 6.55 2.79 -13.33
N PHE A 74 5.67 3.43 -14.11
CA PHE A 74 4.56 4.27 -13.62
C PHE A 74 4.98 5.48 -12.77
N GLN A 75 6.22 5.93 -12.92
CA GLN A 75 6.67 7.20 -12.34
C GLN A 75 5.82 8.36 -12.86
N PRO A 76 5.45 9.34 -12.01
CA PRO A 76 5.90 9.52 -10.64
C PRO A 76 4.98 8.86 -9.57
N THR A 77 3.94 8.14 -9.97
CA THR A 77 2.81 7.76 -9.09
C THR A 77 3.05 6.62 -8.08
N GLY A 78 4.13 5.86 -8.24
CA GLY A 78 4.56 4.82 -7.29
C GLY A 78 5.84 5.20 -6.55
N GLY A 79 6.43 4.23 -5.85
CA GLY A 79 7.73 4.38 -5.18
C GLY A 79 7.64 4.95 -3.77
N PHE A 80 8.71 5.62 -3.34
CA PHE A 80 8.94 6.05 -1.96
C PHE A 80 9.24 7.55 -1.91
N PRO A 81 9.17 8.19 -0.72
CA PRO A 81 9.78 9.50 -0.50
C PRO A 81 11.24 9.54 -0.96
N ASP A 82 11.72 10.72 -1.41
CA ASP A 82 13.00 10.88 -2.12
C ASP A 82 14.22 10.41 -1.31
N GLU A 83 14.18 10.57 0.02
CA GLU A 83 15.28 10.16 0.92
C GLU A 83 15.20 8.69 1.35
N VAL A 84 14.09 7.99 1.05
CA VAL A 84 13.87 6.62 1.48
C VAL A 84 14.59 5.65 0.54
N GLN A 85 15.47 4.84 1.11
CA GLN A 85 16.19 3.80 0.39
C GLN A 85 15.65 2.41 0.72
N VAL A 86 15.68 1.53 -0.27
CA VAL A 86 15.48 0.09 -0.05
C VAL A 86 16.80 -0.50 0.46
N ILE A 87 16.80 -1.01 1.68
CA ILE A 87 17.94 -1.66 2.32
C ILE A 87 17.54 -3.09 2.66
N ASP A 88 18.25 -4.08 2.10
CA ASP A 88 17.98 -5.51 2.31
C ASP A 88 16.50 -5.89 2.12
N GLY A 89 15.85 -5.33 1.09
CA GLY A 89 14.46 -5.59 0.75
C GLY A 89 13.42 -4.86 1.62
N HIS A 90 13.85 -3.94 2.48
CA HIS A 90 12.98 -3.19 3.39
C HIS A 90 13.12 -1.68 3.18
N VAL A 91 12.07 -0.95 3.53
CA VAL A 91 12.08 0.52 3.61
C VAL A 91 11.61 0.96 4.99
N THR A 92 12.12 2.08 5.47
CA THR A 92 11.65 2.73 6.70
C THR A 92 10.77 3.92 6.32
N LEU A 93 9.52 3.92 6.80
CA LEU A 93 8.62 5.05 6.60
C LEU A 93 9.14 6.26 7.41
N PRO A 94 9.30 7.44 6.79
CA PRO A 94 9.69 8.64 7.50
C PRO A 94 8.49 9.18 8.30
N GLU A 95 8.76 9.89 9.39
CA GLU A 95 7.73 10.52 10.23
C GLU A 95 7.23 11.84 9.61
N ILE A 96 6.41 11.71 8.55
CA ILE A 96 5.86 12.84 7.79
C ILE A 96 4.33 12.78 7.88
N PRO A 97 3.62 13.92 8.03
CA PRO A 97 2.16 13.92 8.08
C PRO A 97 1.50 13.32 6.83
N GLY A 98 0.35 12.68 7.03
CA GLY A 98 -0.46 12.14 5.94
C GLY A 98 0.17 10.93 5.24
N ILE A 99 -0.06 10.80 3.94
CA ILE A 99 0.56 9.73 3.12
C ILE A 99 2.04 10.04 2.82
N GLY A 100 2.45 11.31 2.96
CA GLY A 100 3.83 11.75 2.68
C GLY A 100 4.12 11.93 1.19
N PHE A 101 3.12 12.32 0.39
CA PHE A 101 3.31 12.62 -1.03
C PHE A 101 4.24 13.82 -1.24
N GLU A 102 4.22 14.78 -0.32
CA GLU A 102 5.05 15.99 -0.27
C GLU A 102 6.55 15.67 -0.24
N ALA A 103 6.92 14.49 0.25
CA ALA A 103 8.30 14.05 0.35
C ALA A 103 8.80 13.31 -0.90
N LYS A 104 7.99 13.23 -1.96
CA LYS A 104 8.36 12.72 -3.28
C LYS A 104 8.18 13.85 -4.31
N ALA A 105 9.25 14.58 -4.60
CA ALA A 105 9.17 15.89 -5.24
C ALA A 105 8.51 15.86 -6.63
N ASP A 106 8.82 14.84 -7.43
CA ASP A 106 8.27 14.68 -8.78
C ASP A 106 6.77 14.36 -8.78
N LEU A 107 6.30 13.57 -7.81
CA LEU A 107 4.89 13.26 -7.61
C LEU A 107 4.14 14.48 -7.09
N PHE A 108 4.67 15.12 -6.05
CA PHE A 108 4.02 16.28 -5.43
C PHE A 108 3.86 17.42 -6.43
N ALA A 109 4.86 17.67 -7.29
CA ALA A 109 4.75 18.66 -8.36
C ALA A 109 3.53 18.43 -9.28
N VAL A 110 3.22 17.17 -9.62
CA VAL A 110 2.02 16.82 -10.41
C VAL A 110 0.74 17.02 -9.60
N MET A 111 0.74 16.63 -8.32
CA MET A 111 -0.44 16.76 -7.45
C MET A 111 -0.79 18.22 -7.17
N SER A 112 0.19 19.06 -6.83
CA SER A 112 -0.03 20.48 -6.55
C SER A 112 -0.53 21.25 -7.77
N ALA A 113 -0.20 20.80 -8.98
CA ALA A 113 -0.72 21.40 -10.21
C ALA A 113 -2.22 21.12 -10.42
N LEU A 114 -2.77 20.03 -9.84
CA LEU A 114 -4.18 19.66 -9.98
C LEU A 114 -5.09 20.49 -9.07
N ALA A 115 -4.61 20.80 -7.87
CA ALA A 115 -5.32 21.60 -6.89
C ALA A 115 -4.35 22.65 -6.31
N PRO A 116 -4.04 23.71 -7.07
CA PRO A 116 -3.20 24.78 -6.55
C PRO A 116 -3.88 25.39 -5.32
N GLU A 117 -3.11 25.66 -4.27
CA GLU A 117 -3.61 26.44 -3.14
C GLU A 117 -4.18 27.76 -3.69
N ALA A 118 -5.44 28.05 -3.35
CA ALA A 118 -6.05 29.31 -3.75
C ALA A 118 -5.18 30.42 -3.16
N SER A 119 -4.62 31.27 -4.02
CA SER A 119 -3.93 32.48 -3.59
C SER A 119 -4.85 33.26 -2.65
N SER A 120 -4.56 33.25 -1.35
CA SER A 120 -5.23 34.09 -0.35
C SER A 120 -4.86 35.55 -0.57
#